data_AF-A0A9P3NNV6-F1
#
_entry.id   AF-A0A9P3NNV6-F1
#
_cell.length_a   1.000
_cell.length_b   1.000
_cell.length_c   1.000
_cell.angle_alpha   90.00
_cell.angle_beta   90.00
_cell.angle_gamma   90.00
#
_symmetry.space_group_name_H-M   'P 1'
#
loop_
_entity.id
_entity.type
_entity.pdbx_description
1 polymer ?
#
loop_
_entity_poly.entity_id
_entity_poly.type
_entity_poly.pdbx_seq_one_letter_code
_entity_poly.pdbx_strand_id
1 'polypeptide(L)'
;MVINMEWGNFWSGHLPITEYDDLLDSKSANCGQQRYEKMISGMYVGEVVRLALLDISQKSHLFGDPVPPKLLQPNSLPTPKVAIIHEDTSPDLAKVGSVFAEELELPDTSLSQRQAVQEVCRIMGERGARLVAAGIVGVLQKLGRDGKAPANAQANAQANAQANAQANAQAKAPEGEAEASAVDGDAAAAAAAAAAGAGEAAAEAALGHVPRTVVAVDGGMYEHYTPFREAIHETLKELLGEEVAGFVSMKLSKDGSGIGAALLAASHSAYKE
;
A
#
# COMPACT_ATOMS: atom_id res chain seq x y z
N MET A 1 6.18 24.18 -6.27
CA MET A 1 7.36 23.86 -5.44
C MET A 1 7.53 22.35 -5.45
N VAL A 2 8.70 21.84 -5.82
CA VAL A 2 9.03 20.41 -5.69
C VAL A 2 9.57 20.18 -4.27
N ILE A 3 9.16 19.09 -3.62
CA ILE A 3 9.57 18.76 -2.24
C ILE A 3 10.29 17.41 -2.27
N ASN A 4 11.52 17.38 -1.75
CA ASN A 4 12.16 16.12 -1.38
C ASN A 4 11.65 15.72 0.01
N MET A 5 10.88 14.64 0.09
CA MET A 5 10.23 14.22 1.33
C MET A 5 11.19 13.49 2.29
N GLU A 6 12.23 12.84 1.78
CA GLU A 6 13.07 11.91 2.55
C GLU A 6 12.22 10.98 3.45
N TRP A 7 11.12 10.45 2.89
CA TRP A 7 10.08 9.76 3.65
C TRP A 7 10.52 8.41 4.26
N GLY A 8 11.75 7.97 3.99
CA GLY A 8 12.32 6.75 4.57
C GLY A 8 12.36 6.81 6.09
N ASN A 9 12.42 8.02 6.67
CA ASN A 9 12.39 8.24 8.11
C ASN A 9 10.98 8.43 8.69
N PHE A 10 9.91 8.21 7.90
CA PHE A 10 8.54 8.26 8.41
C PHE A 10 8.35 7.27 9.56
N TRP A 11 7.53 7.64 10.55
CA TRP A 11 7.15 6.79 11.66
C TRP A 11 5.68 7.01 12.03
N SER A 12 5.03 5.92 12.42
CA SER A 12 3.68 5.91 12.97
C SER A 12 3.50 4.67 13.86
N GLY A 13 2.72 4.78 14.93
CA GLY A 13 2.30 3.64 15.74
C GLY A 13 1.39 2.65 14.99
N HIS A 14 0.94 3.02 13.78
CA HIS A 14 0.17 2.13 12.90
C HIS A 14 1.03 1.28 11.97
N LEU A 15 2.36 1.47 11.97
CA LEU A 15 3.26 0.60 11.20
C LEU A 15 3.24 -0.81 11.82
N PRO A 16 3.03 -1.87 11.01
CA PRO A 16 2.98 -3.25 11.50
C PRO A 16 4.41 -3.79 11.73
N ILE A 17 5.10 -3.19 12.70
CA ILE A 17 6.47 -3.53 13.08
C ILE A 17 6.47 -4.88 13.80
N THR A 18 7.32 -5.80 13.35
CA THR A 18 7.53 -7.10 13.97
C THR A 18 8.85 -7.12 14.76
N GLU A 19 9.04 -8.16 15.58
CA GLU A 19 10.30 -8.40 16.27
C GLU A 19 11.50 -8.55 15.32
N TYR A 20 11.26 -8.98 14.08
CA TYR A 20 12.30 -9.06 13.04
C TYR A 20 12.74 -7.68 12.54
N ASP A 21 11.80 -6.74 12.42
CA ASP A 21 12.09 -5.35 12.02
C ASP A 21 12.87 -4.63 13.12
N ASP A 22 12.50 -4.83 14.38
CA ASP A 22 13.23 -4.29 15.54
C ASP A 22 14.64 -4.89 15.67
N LEU A 23 14.78 -6.20 15.40
CA LEU A 23 16.08 -6.86 15.40
C LEU A 23 16.97 -6.35 14.25
N LEU A 24 16.41 -6.14 13.07
CA LEU A 24 17.12 -5.53 11.94
C LEU A 24 17.56 -4.10 12.29
N ASP A 25 16.65 -3.28 12.82
CA ASP A 25 16.93 -1.89 13.15
C ASP A 25 18.00 -1.75 14.24
N SER A 26 17.90 -2.53 15.32
CA SER A 26 18.87 -2.52 16.42
C SER A 26 20.30 -2.92 16.01
N LYS A 27 20.43 -3.70 14.94
CA LYS A 27 21.73 -4.11 14.37
C LYS A 27 22.20 -3.21 13.22
N SER A 28 21.38 -2.28 12.77
CA SER A 28 21.73 -1.35 11.69
C SER A 28 22.64 -0.22 12.17
N ALA A 29 23.41 0.38 11.26
CA ALA A 29 24.27 1.53 11.59
C ALA A 29 23.48 2.77 12.04
N ASN A 30 22.20 2.84 11.68
CA ASN A 30 21.30 3.96 11.92
C ASN A 30 20.07 3.50 12.72
N CYS A 31 20.31 2.81 13.84
CA CYS A 31 19.26 2.35 14.77
C CYS A 31 18.30 3.50 15.14
N GLY A 32 16.99 3.22 15.09
CA GLY A 32 15.93 4.20 15.35
C GLY A 32 15.66 5.19 14.21
N GLN A 33 16.41 5.12 13.12
CA GLN A 33 16.22 5.95 11.92
C GLN A 33 15.85 5.08 10.71
N GLN A 34 15.33 5.73 9.67
CA GLN A 34 14.95 5.07 8.41
C GLN A 34 13.99 3.88 8.61
N ARG A 35 13.13 3.95 9.65
CA ARG A 35 12.27 2.83 10.07
C ARG A 35 11.31 2.42 8.95
N TYR A 36 10.76 3.38 8.22
CA TYR A 36 9.89 3.10 7.08
C TYR A 36 10.66 2.51 5.90
N GLU A 37 11.84 3.04 5.58
CA GLU A 37 12.72 2.49 4.53
C GLU A 37 13.08 1.02 4.82
N LYS A 38 13.42 0.70 6.06
CA LYS A 38 13.76 -0.66 6.51
C LYS A 38 12.64 -1.67 6.31
N MET A 39 11.39 -1.22 6.25
CA MET A 39 10.25 -2.10 6.00
C MET A 39 9.94 -2.32 4.51
N ILE A 40 10.36 -1.41 3.62
CA ILE A 40 9.88 -1.36 2.23
C ILE A 40 10.98 -1.49 1.17
N SER A 41 12.25 -1.22 1.52
CA SER A 41 13.31 -1.10 0.52
C SER A 41 13.98 -2.43 0.21
N GLY A 42 14.49 -2.55 -1.01
CA GLY A 42 15.20 -3.75 -1.47
C GLY A 42 16.50 -4.03 -0.74
N MET A 43 17.01 -3.09 0.08
CA MET A 43 18.17 -3.32 0.93
C MET A 43 17.83 -4.22 2.14
N TYR A 44 16.59 -4.15 2.65
CA TYR A 44 16.24 -4.71 3.95
C TYR A 44 15.21 -5.85 3.88
N VAL A 45 14.36 -5.91 2.84
CA VAL A 45 13.33 -6.96 2.71
C VAL A 45 13.94 -8.37 2.78
N GLY A 46 15.05 -8.61 2.09
CA GLY A 46 15.78 -9.90 2.17
C GLY A 46 16.23 -10.26 3.58
N GLU A 47 16.74 -9.28 4.35
CA GLU A 47 17.20 -9.50 5.71
C GLU A 47 16.05 -9.75 6.70
N VAL A 48 14.92 -9.04 6.57
CA VAL A 48 13.73 -9.31 7.38
C VAL A 48 13.20 -10.73 7.12
N VAL A 49 13.16 -11.16 5.86
CA VAL A 49 12.79 -12.54 5.49
C VAL A 49 13.77 -13.54 6.10
N ARG A 50 15.09 -13.29 5.99
CA ARG A 50 16.11 -14.17 6.57
C ARG A 50 15.95 -14.31 8.09
N LEU A 51 15.69 -13.21 8.80
CA LEU A 51 15.47 -13.20 10.24
C LEU A 51 14.23 -14.01 10.63
N ALA A 52 13.13 -13.86 9.90
CA ALA A 52 11.93 -14.65 10.12
C ALA A 52 12.17 -16.15 9.87
N LEU A 53 12.86 -16.50 8.78
CA LEU A 53 13.20 -17.90 8.48
C LEU A 53 14.15 -18.50 9.51
N LEU A 54 15.12 -17.72 10.01
CA LEU A 54 16.02 -18.15 11.07
C LEU A 54 15.23 -18.51 12.34
N ASP A 55 14.34 -17.62 12.76
CA ASP A 55 13.51 -17.84 13.96
C ASP A 55 12.58 -19.06 13.80
N ILE A 56 11.91 -19.16 12.65
CA ILE A 56 11.06 -20.33 12.32
C ILE A 56 11.90 -21.61 12.32
N SER A 57 13.08 -21.60 11.73
CA SER A 57 13.97 -22.76 11.70
C SER A 57 14.42 -23.19 13.09
N GLN A 58 14.71 -22.24 13.98
CA GLN A 58 15.11 -22.52 15.37
C GLN A 58 13.95 -23.07 16.22
N LYS A 59 12.73 -22.58 16.00
CA LYS A 59 11.56 -22.96 16.80
C LYS A 59 10.86 -24.22 16.31
N SER A 60 10.90 -24.52 15.02
CA SER A 60 10.15 -25.62 14.40
C SER A 60 11.02 -26.71 13.79
N HIS A 61 12.35 -26.54 13.80
CA HIS A 61 13.29 -27.41 13.09
C HIS A 61 12.98 -27.50 11.59
N LEU A 62 12.52 -26.40 10.98
CA LEU A 62 12.10 -26.35 9.57
C LEU A 62 13.15 -26.95 8.62
N PHE A 63 14.43 -26.69 8.88
CA PHE A 63 15.56 -27.23 8.10
C PHE A 63 16.39 -28.28 8.87
N GLY A 64 15.83 -28.83 9.94
CA GLY A 64 16.51 -29.77 10.85
C GLY A 64 17.46 -29.09 11.85
N ASP A 65 18.16 -29.93 12.61
CA ASP A 65 19.18 -29.54 13.58
C ASP A 65 20.56 -30.05 13.16
N PRO A 66 21.60 -29.18 13.17
CA PRO A 66 21.56 -27.76 13.48
C PRO A 66 20.96 -26.92 12.35
N VAL A 67 20.55 -25.68 12.68
CA VAL A 67 20.11 -24.69 11.68
C VAL A 67 21.21 -24.45 10.63
N PRO A 68 20.86 -24.29 9.33
CA PRO A 68 21.81 -24.09 8.25
C PRO A 68 22.76 -22.90 8.51
N PRO A 69 24.09 -23.06 8.42
CA PRO A 69 25.05 -21.99 8.75
C PRO A 69 24.86 -20.71 7.94
N LYS A 70 24.46 -20.84 6.66
CA LYS A 70 24.14 -19.68 5.80
C LYS A 70 22.99 -18.84 6.35
N LEU A 71 22.01 -19.47 7.00
CA LEU A 71 20.87 -18.77 7.57
C LEU A 71 21.25 -17.92 8.79
N LEU A 72 22.39 -18.20 9.43
CA LEU A 72 22.93 -17.40 10.55
C LEU A 72 23.67 -16.13 10.07
N GLN A 73 24.07 -16.08 8.81
CA GLN A 73 24.86 -14.97 8.26
C GLN A 73 23.94 -13.80 7.87
N PRO A 74 24.17 -12.57 8.37
CA PRO A 74 23.40 -11.41 7.95
C PRO A 74 23.47 -11.20 6.43
N ASN A 75 22.34 -10.82 5.83
CA ASN A 75 22.19 -10.55 4.40
C ASN A 75 22.48 -11.74 3.47
N SER A 76 22.45 -12.98 3.97
CA SER A 76 22.66 -14.19 3.15
C SER A 76 21.52 -14.49 2.18
N LEU A 77 20.36 -13.84 2.34
CA LEU A 77 19.24 -13.95 1.41
C LEU A 77 18.93 -12.57 0.81
N PRO A 78 19.48 -12.23 -0.37
CA PRO A 78 19.28 -10.92 -0.97
C PRO A 78 17.88 -10.81 -1.61
N THR A 79 17.33 -9.58 -1.64
CA THR A 79 15.96 -9.34 -2.14
C THR A 79 15.67 -9.83 -3.56
N PRO A 80 16.60 -9.80 -4.55
CA PRO A 80 16.37 -10.43 -5.85
C PRO A 80 16.04 -11.92 -5.77
N LYS A 81 16.60 -12.64 -4.78
CA LYS A 81 16.31 -14.07 -4.55
C LYS A 81 14.94 -14.26 -3.89
N VAL A 82 14.55 -13.36 -2.98
CA VAL A 82 13.17 -13.28 -2.45
C VAL A 82 12.16 -13.08 -3.57
N ALA A 83 12.47 -12.24 -4.56
CA ALA A 83 11.62 -12.03 -5.73
C ALA A 83 11.42 -13.32 -6.53
N ILE A 84 12.51 -14.04 -6.83
CA ILE A 84 12.44 -15.32 -7.54
C ILE A 84 11.59 -16.35 -6.79
N ILE A 85 11.71 -16.42 -5.45
CA ILE A 85 10.92 -17.32 -4.61
C ILE A 85 9.43 -16.96 -4.67
N HIS A 86 9.11 -15.68 -4.53
CA HIS A 86 7.73 -15.18 -4.53
C HIS A 86 7.07 -15.37 -5.91
N GLU A 87 7.82 -15.24 -7.00
CA GLU A 87 7.33 -15.43 -8.38
C GLU A 87 7.15 -16.89 -8.81
N ASP A 88 7.59 -17.86 -8.01
CA ASP A 88 7.53 -19.27 -8.37
C ASP A 88 6.12 -19.86 -8.21
N THR A 89 5.39 -19.98 -9.31
CA THR A 89 4.06 -20.60 -9.35
C THR A 89 4.08 -22.07 -9.77
N SER A 90 5.28 -22.69 -9.86
CA SER A 90 5.38 -24.10 -10.23
C SER A 90 4.78 -25.01 -9.15
N PRO A 91 4.09 -26.12 -9.52
CA PRO A 91 3.45 -27.00 -8.54
C PRO A 91 4.41 -27.59 -7.51
N ASP A 92 5.67 -27.76 -7.89
CA ASP A 92 6.72 -28.31 -7.05
C ASP A 92 7.63 -27.24 -6.43
N LEU A 93 7.49 -25.96 -6.77
CA LEU A 93 8.35 -24.87 -6.31
C LEU A 93 9.83 -25.11 -6.65
N ALA A 94 10.11 -25.45 -7.91
CA ALA A 94 11.45 -25.78 -8.38
C ALA A 94 12.45 -24.62 -8.21
N LYS A 95 12.05 -23.37 -8.50
CA LYS A 95 12.94 -22.20 -8.37
C LYS A 95 13.24 -21.92 -6.91
N VAL A 96 12.28 -22.12 -6.01
CA VAL A 96 12.51 -22.02 -4.56
C VAL A 96 13.61 -23.00 -4.13
N GLY A 97 13.53 -24.25 -4.61
CA GLY A 97 14.57 -25.26 -4.36
C GLY A 97 15.95 -24.84 -4.90
N SER A 98 16.02 -24.30 -6.12
CA SER A 98 17.28 -23.81 -6.70
C SER A 98 17.88 -22.64 -5.91
N VAL A 99 17.07 -21.65 -5.52
CA VAL A 99 17.55 -20.53 -4.69
C VAL A 99 18.09 -21.03 -3.35
N PHE A 100 17.47 -22.04 -2.75
CA PHE A 100 17.91 -22.62 -1.49
C PHE A 100 19.22 -23.39 -1.61
N ALA A 101 19.37 -24.16 -2.69
CA ALA A 101 20.62 -24.84 -2.98
C ALA A 101 21.77 -23.84 -3.16
N GLU A 102 21.53 -22.72 -3.85
CA GLU A 102 22.55 -21.70 -4.15
C GLU A 102 22.89 -20.79 -2.97
N GLU A 103 21.89 -20.18 -2.33
CA GLU A 103 22.09 -19.12 -1.32
C GLU A 103 22.28 -19.68 0.09
N LEU A 104 21.53 -20.76 0.41
CA LEU A 104 21.47 -21.33 1.75
C LEU A 104 22.20 -22.67 1.87
N GLU A 105 22.74 -23.20 0.77
CA GLU A 105 23.43 -24.50 0.70
C GLU A 105 22.51 -25.67 1.13
N LEU A 106 21.23 -25.60 0.74
CA LEU A 106 20.18 -26.59 1.06
C LEU A 106 19.60 -27.25 -0.21
N PRO A 107 20.29 -28.25 -0.80
CA PRO A 107 19.84 -28.88 -2.04
C PRO A 107 18.61 -29.77 -1.86
N ASP A 108 18.45 -30.42 -0.71
CA ASP A 108 17.43 -31.44 -0.47
C ASP A 108 16.25 -30.90 0.35
N THR A 109 15.43 -30.04 -0.27
CA THR A 109 14.23 -29.45 0.37
C THR A 109 12.94 -30.16 -0.07
N SER A 110 12.12 -30.52 0.91
CA SER A 110 10.75 -31.01 0.69
C SER A 110 9.84 -29.91 0.15
N LEU A 111 8.71 -30.31 -0.46
CA LEU A 111 7.72 -29.34 -0.95
C LEU A 111 7.14 -28.48 0.19
N SER A 112 6.88 -29.06 1.36
CA SER A 112 6.34 -28.33 2.52
C SER A 112 7.31 -27.27 3.03
N GLN A 113 8.62 -27.57 3.05
CA GLN A 113 9.64 -26.58 3.40
C GLN A 113 9.65 -25.42 2.39
N ARG A 114 9.59 -25.73 1.09
CA ARG A 114 9.56 -24.72 0.02
C ARG A 114 8.30 -23.84 0.09
N GLN A 115 7.14 -24.43 0.40
CA GLN A 115 5.89 -23.70 0.60
C GLN A 115 5.96 -22.75 1.81
N ALA A 116 6.48 -23.23 2.95
CA ALA A 116 6.62 -22.40 4.15
C ALA A 116 7.53 -21.17 3.88
N VAL A 117 8.63 -21.38 3.16
CA VAL A 117 9.54 -20.31 2.76
C VAL A 117 8.86 -19.31 1.84
N GLN A 118 8.18 -19.80 0.81
CA GLN A 118 7.50 -18.95 -0.15
C GLN A 118 6.46 -18.08 0.55
N GLU A 119 5.73 -18.64 1.52
CA GLU A 119 4.73 -17.90 2.28
C GLU A 119 5.35 -16.76 3.10
N VAL A 120 6.50 -16.98 3.74
CA VAL A 120 7.22 -15.89 4.46
C VAL A 120 7.65 -14.79 3.48
N CYS A 121 8.18 -15.16 2.31
CA CYS A 121 8.58 -14.21 1.27
C CYS A 121 7.38 -13.39 0.77
N ARG A 122 6.23 -14.06 0.55
CA ARG A 122 4.97 -13.46 0.12
C ARG A 122 4.48 -12.43 1.15
N ILE A 123 4.37 -12.82 2.41
CA ILE A 123 3.91 -11.95 3.52
C ILE A 123 4.79 -10.70 3.63
N MET A 124 6.11 -10.86 3.66
CA MET A 124 7.02 -9.72 3.84
C MET A 124 7.08 -8.82 2.60
N GLY A 125 7.05 -9.40 1.41
CA GLY A 125 6.99 -8.65 0.15
C GLY A 125 5.70 -7.85 0.01
N GLU A 126 4.54 -8.49 0.23
CA GLU A 126 3.23 -7.82 0.19
C GLU A 126 3.12 -6.73 1.25
N ARG A 127 3.60 -6.97 2.48
CA ARG A 127 3.65 -5.92 3.51
C ARG A 127 4.38 -4.68 3.01
N GLY A 128 5.58 -4.85 2.45
CA GLY A 128 6.36 -3.74 1.92
C GLY A 128 5.62 -2.98 0.81
N ALA A 129 5.01 -3.72 -0.13
CA ALA A 129 4.24 -3.15 -1.25
C ALA A 129 3.02 -2.35 -0.75
N ARG A 130 2.27 -2.91 0.21
CA ARG A 130 1.09 -2.27 0.81
C ARG A 130 1.46 -0.97 1.53
N LEU A 131 2.59 -0.97 2.24
CA LEU A 131 3.11 0.22 2.89
C LEU A 131 3.48 1.29 1.86
N VAL A 132 4.21 0.94 0.80
CA VAL A 132 4.52 1.87 -0.30
C VAL A 132 3.25 2.49 -0.88
N ALA A 133 2.22 1.68 -1.17
CA ALA A 133 0.94 2.16 -1.66
C ALA A 133 0.28 3.15 -0.67
N ALA A 134 0.27 2.84 0.63
CA ALA A 134 -0.25 3.75 1.65
C ALA A 134 0.52 5.08 1.69
N GLY A 135 1.85 5.06 1.54
CA GLY A 135 2.66 6.27 1.41
C GLY A 135 2.25 7.12 0.21
N ILE A 136 2.06 6.50 -0.95
CA ILE A 136 1.59 7.18 -2.18
C ILE A 136 0.21 7.79 -1.95
N VAL A 137 -0.73 7.05 -1.36
CA VAL A 137 -2.07 7.55 -1.04
C VAL A 137 -2.00 8.74 -0.06
N GLY A 138 -1.10 8.71 0.92
CA GLY A 138 -0.87 9.85 1.82
C GLY A 138 -0.46 11.13 1.07
N VAL A 139 0.38 11.00 0.03
CA VAL A 139 0.74 12.13 -0.85
C VAL A 139 -0.48 12.58 -1.67
N LEU A 140 -1.24 11.66 -2.25
CA LEU A 140 -2.46 11.98 -3.00
C LEU A 140 -3.49 12.72 -2.14
N GLN A 141 -3.73 12.25 -0.92
CA GLN A 141 -4.57 12.92 0.07
C GLN A 141 -4.08 14.33 0.37
N LYS A 142 -2.77 14.50 0.59
CA LYS A 142 -2.18 15.82 0.85
C LYS A 142 -2.36 16.81 -0.30
N LEU A 143 -2.44 16.28 -1.53
CA LEU A 143 -2.69 17.04 -2.77
C LEU A 143 -4.19 17.18 -3.10
N GLY A 144 -5.10 16.58 -2.32
CA GLY A 144 -6.54 16.55 -2.61
C GLY A 144 -6.91 15.74 -3.85
N ARG A 145 -6.16 14.67 -4.12
CA ARG A 145 -6.28 13.82 -5.33
C ARG A 145 -6.69 12.38 -5.03
N ASP A 146 -7.19 12.12 -3.83
CA ASP A 146 -7.72 10.83 -3.40
C ASP A 146 -9.23 10.69 -3.64
N GLY A 147 -9.83 11.63 -4.38
CA GLY A 147 -11.26 11.64 -4.70
C GLY A 147 -12.18 11.97 -3.54
N LYS A 148 -11.63 12.30 -2.36
CA LYS A 148 -12.42 12.76 -1.21
C LYS A 148 -12.58 14.27 -1.28
N ALA A 149 -13.82 14.74 -1.11
CA ALA A 149 -14.09 16.16 -0.95
C ALA A 149 -13.26 16.72 0.23
N PRO A 150 -12.74 17.96 0.14
CA PRO A 150 -11.98 18.55 1.24
C PRO A 150 -12.80 18.52 2.54
N ALA A 151 -12.15 18.26 3.68
CA ALA A 151 -12.82 18.01 4.98
C ALA A 151 -13.92 19.04 5.33
N ASN A 152 -13.76 20.30 4.90
CA ASN A 152 -14.75 21.36 5.11
C ASN A 152 -16.03 21.15 4.29
N ALA A 153 -15.94 20.59 3.08
CA ALA A 153 -17.11 20.24 2.26
C ALA A 153 -17.85 19.02 2.82
N GLN A 154 -17.14 18.05 3.41
CA GLN A 154 -17.75 16.90 4.09
C GLN A 154 -18.46 17.33 5.39
N ALA A 155 -17.82 18.18 6.18
CA ALA A 155 -18.42 18.75 7.40
C ALA A 155 -19.67 19.60 7.07
N ASN A 156 -19.62 20.40 5.99
CA ASN A 156 -20.78 21.17 5.53
C ASN A 156 -21.89 20.28 4.96
N ALA A 157 -21.56 19.21 4.25
CA ALA A 157 -22.56 18.25 3.75
C ALA A 157 -23.24 17.50 4.89
N GLN A 158 -22.48 17.08 5.92
CA GLN A 158 -23.05 16.48 7.13
C GLN A 158 -23.91 17.47 7.92
N ALA A 159 -23.46 18.71 8.10
CA ALA A 159 -24.22 19.76 8.77
C ALA A 159 -25.53 20.07 8.02
N ASN A 160 -25.49 20.15 6.69
CA ASN A 160 -26.68 20.38 5.87
C ASN A 160 -27.64 19.18 5.87
N ALA A 161 -27.12 17.95 5.85
CA ALA A 161 -27.94 16.74 5.95
C ALA A 161 -28.65 16.65 7.32
N GLN A 162 -27.95 17.01 8.41
CA GLN A 162 -28.53 17.09 9.75
C GLN A 162 -29.58 18.21 9.85
N ALA A 163 -29.30 19.39 9.29
CA ALA A 163 -30.24 20.50 9.27
C ALA A 163 -31.53 20.17 8.50
N ASN A 164 -31.41 19.51 7.33
CA ASN A 164 -32.56 19.08 6.54
C ASN A 164 -33.37 17.97 7.23
N ALA A 165 -32.70 17.03 7.90
CA ALA A 165 -33.38 15.99 8.69
C ALA A 165 -34.16 16.59 9.87
N GLN A 166 -33.60 17.60 10.54
CA GLN A 166 -34.28 18.32 11.62
C GLN A 166 -35.46 19.17 11.12
N ALA A 167 -35.30 19.89 10.00
CA ALA A 167 -36.37 20.68 9.39
C ALA A 167 -37.56 19.80 8.96
N ASN A 168 -37.29 18.63 8.36
CA ASN A 168 -38.34 17.66 7.99
C ASN A 168 -39.01 17.01 9.20
N ALA A 169 -38.31 16.81 10.32
CA ALA A 169 -38.90 16.30 11.55
C ALA A 169 -39.83 17.34 12.21
N GLN A 170 -39.49 18.63 12.14
CA GLN A 170 -40.32 19.71 12.67
C GLN A 170 -41.54 20.01 11.78
N ALA A 171 -41.43 19.84 10.46
CA ALA A 171 -42.57 19.98 9.54
C ALA A 171 -43.62 18.85 9.66
N LYS A 172 -43.35 17.81 10.46
CA LYS A 172 -44.23 16.65 10.68
C LYS A 172 -44.98 16.66 12.01
N ALA A 173 -45.00 17.78 12.73
CA ALA A 173 -45.85 17.94 13.91
C ALA A 173 -47.31 18.17 13.47
N PRO A 174 -48.27 17.30 13.85
CA PRO A 174 -49.67 17.50 13.47
C PRO A 174 -50.31 18.50 14.43
N GLU A 175 -50.80 19.63 13.91
CA GLU A 175 -51.90 20.35 14.56
C GLU A 175 -53.20 19.65 14.16
N GLY A 176 -53.79 18.90 15.10
CA GLY A 176 -55.16 18.41 14.99
C GLY A 176 -55.32 16.90 15.11
N GLU A 177 -56.06 16.48 16.14
CA GLU A 177 -56.56 15.12 16.33
C GLU A 177 -57.53 14.75 15.19
N ALA A 178 -57.19 13.76 14.36
CA ALA A 178 -58.15 13.02 13.55
C ALA A 178 -57.60 11.65 13.12
N GLU A 179 -58.54 10.71 13.01
CA GLU A 179 -58.44 9.26 12.96
C GLU A 179 -57.42 8.65 11.97
N ALA A 180 -56.83 7.54 12.42
CA ALA A 180 -55.95 6.70 11.63
C ALA A 180 -56.71 5.97 10.52
N SER A 181 -56.35 6.27 9.26
CA SER A 181 -56.50 5.32 8.15
C SER A 181 -55.14 5.15 7.46
N ALA A 182 -54.67 3.92 7.44
CA ALA A 182 -53.40 3.51 6.86
C ALA A 182 -53.39 3.69 5.34
N VAL A 183 -52.56 4.60 4.82
CA VAL A 183 -52.17 4.65 3.40
C VAL A 183 -50.73 5.18 3.27
N ASP A 184 -49.94 4.46 2.47
CA ASP A 184 -48.65 4.74 1.83
C ASP A 184 -47.33 4.75 2.62
N GLY A 185 -46.71 3.56 2.65
CA GLY A 185 -45.28 3.35 2.91
C GLY A 185 -44.33 3.79 1.77
N ASP A 186 -44.86 4.37 0.69
CA ASP A 186 -44.07 4.75 -0.51
C ASP A 186 -43.33 6.10 -0.34
N ALA A 187 -43.86 7.02 0.47
CA ALA A 187 -43.28 8.37 0.60
C ALA A 187 -41.93 8.39 1.35
N ALA A 188 -41.72 7.49 2.31
CA ALA A 188 -40.46 7.38 3.04
C ALA A 188 -39.36 6.72 2.20
N ALA A 189 -39.72 5.75 1.35
CA ALA A 189 -38.81 5.12 0.42
C ALA A 189 -38.39 6.08 -0.70
N ALA A 190 -39.32 6.88 -1.23
CA ALA A 190 -39.03 7.91 -2.24
C ALA A 190 -38.10 9.02 -1.71
N ALA A 191 -38.27 9.45 -0.46
CA ALA A 191 -37.40 10.45 0.18
C ALA A 191 -35.98 9.91 0.44
N ALA A 192 -35.86 8.63 0.82
CA ALA A 192 -34.56 7.95 0.98
C ALA A 192 -33.85 7.77 -0.37
N ALA A 193 -34.59 7.43 -1.43
CA ALA A 193 -34.06 7.31 -2.80
C ALA A 193 -33.61 8.67 -3.37
N ALA A 194 -34.35 9.75 -3.10
CA ALA A 194 -33.97 11.10 -3.52
C ALA A 194 -32.72 11.63 -2.78
N ALA A 195 -32.57 11.30 -1.49
CA ALA A 195 -31.36 11.62 -0.72
C ALA A 195 -30.13 10.81 -1.19
N ALA A 196 -30.33 9.55 -1.59
CA ALA A 196 -29.29 8.73 -2.20
C ALA A 196 -28.86 9.29 -3.58
N GLY A 197 -29.82 9.66 -4.43
CA GLY A 197 -29.54 10.24 -5.75
C GLY A 197 -28.86 11.62 -5.71
N ALA A 198 -29.13 12.44 -4.69
CA ALA A 198 -28.40 13.69 -4.46
C ALA A 198 -26.95 13.46 -3.99
N GLY A 199 -26.69 12.38 -3.26
CA GLY A 199 -25.35 11.94 -2.88
C GLY A 199 -24.54 11.41 -4.06
N GLU A 200 -25.17 10.63 -4.94
CA GLU A 200 -24.56 10.15 -6.19
C GLU A 200 -24.25 11.30 -7.16
N ALA A 201 -25.17 12.25 -7.36
CA ALA A 201 -24.92 13.40 -8.23
C ALA A 201 -23.78 14.32 -7.71
N ALA A 202 -23.63 14.46 -6.39
CA ALA A 202 -22.54 15.20 -5.78
C ALA A 202 -21.19 14.45 -5.85
N ALA A 203 -21.21 13.12 -5.75
CA ALA A 203 -20.05 12.27 -5.97
C ALA A 203 -19.61 12.30 -7.44
N GLU A 204 -20.54 12.19 -8.38
CA GLU A 204 -20.31 12.25 -9.83
C GLU A 204 -19.79 13.64 -10.26
N ALA A 205 -20.30 14.73 -9.65
CA ALA A 205 -19.77 16.08 -9.84
C ALA A 205 -18.37 16.29 -9.22
N ALA A 206 -18.04 15.60 -8.12
CA ALA A 206 -16.70 15.61 -7.52
C ALA A 206 -15.70 14.78 -8.36
N LEU A 207 -16.16 13.71 -9.00
CA LEU A 207 -15.38 12.85 -9.89
C LEU A 207 -15.12 13.47 -11.26
N GLY A 208 -16.03 14.30 -11.76
CA GLY A 208 -15.81 15.14 -12.93
C GLY A 208 -14.63 16.11 -12.82
N HIS A 209 -14.02 16.24 -11.64
CA HIS A 209 -12.88 17.12 -11.37
C HIS A 209 -11.61 16.41 -10.87
N VAL A 210 -11.54 15.07 -10.78
CA VAL A 210 -10.32 14.39 -10.30
C VAL A 210 -9.24 14.47 -11.39
N PRO A 211 -8.16 15.25 -11.19
CA PRO A 211 -7.15 15.40 -12.22
C PRO A 211 -6.33 14.11 -12.32
N ARG A 212 -6.06 13.68 -13.56
CA ARG A 212 -5.16 12.55 -13.81
C ARG A 212 -3.83 12.77 -13.09
N THR A 213 -3.41 11.78 -12.33
CA THR A 213 -2.14 11.79 -11.60
C THR A 213 -1.22 10.70 -12.12
N VAL A 214 0.01 11.08 -12.41
CA VAL A 214 1.07 10.15 -12.79
C VAL A 214 2.07 10.09 -11.65
N VAL A 215 2.30 8.89 -11.11
CA VAL A 215 3.38 8.63 -10.16
C VAL A 215 4.56 8.08 -10.96
N ALA A 216 5.60 8.89 -11.12
CA ALA A 216 6.84 8.44 -11.71
C ALA A 216 7.62 7.62 -10.67
N VAL A 217 8.01 6.40 -11.03
CA VAL A 217 8.66 5.43 -10.14
C VAL A 217 9.96 4.96 -10.76
N ASP A 218 10.98 4.79 -9.94
CA ASP A 218 12.24 4.16 -10.30
C ASP A 218 12.63 3.15 -9.21
N GLY A 219 13.59 2.28 -9.50
CA GLY A 219 14.19 1.35 -8.54
C GLY A 219 13.86 -0.12 -8.79
N GLY A 220 14.83 -0.98 -8.45
CA GLY A 220 14.80 -2.41 -8.78
C GLY A 220 13.63 -3.19 -8.16
N MET A 221 13.11 -2.76 -7.00
CA MET A 221 11.89 -3.34 -6.42
C MET A 221 10.69 -3.18 -7.35
N TYR A 222 10.49 -1.99 -7.92
CA TYR A 222 9.37 -1.77 -8.82
C TYR A 222 9.64 -2.33 -10.23
N GLU A 223 10.89 -2.27 -10.71
CA GLU A 223 11.22 -2.72 -12.06
C GLU A 223 11.25 -4.26 -12.19
N HIS A 224 11.86 -4.96 -11.23
CA HIS A 224 12.20 -6.38 -11.38
C HIS A 224 11.44 -7.32 -10.43
N TYR A 225 10.79 -6.82 -9.39
CA TYR A 225 10.02 -7.66 -8.46
C TYR A 225 8.52 -7.56 -8.81
N THR A 226 8.02 -8.46 -9.66
CA THR A 226 6.70 -8.33 -10.26
C THR A 226 5.55 -8.41 -9.26
N PRO A 227 5.48 -9.41 -8.36
CA PRO A 227 4.46 -9.46 -7.30
C PRO A 227 4.45 -8.23 -6.41
N PHE A 228 5.62 -7.65 -6.11
CA PHE A 228 5.71 -6.42 -5.32
C PHE A 228 5.07 -5.23 -6.05
N ARG A 229 5.35 -5.09 -7.36
CA ARG A 229 4.73 -4.05 -8.20
C ARG A 229 3.22 -4.24 -8.31
N GLU A 230 2.75 -5.47 -8.54
CA GLU A 230 1.32 -5.79 -8.64
C GLU A 230 0.60 -5.50 -7.33
N ALA A 231 1.16 -5.92 -6.20
CA ALA A 231 0.61 -5.63 -4.88
C ALA A 231 0.51 -4.13 -4.59
N ILE A 232 1.44 -3.29 -5.09
CA ILE A 232 1.29 -1.82 -4.99
C ILE A 232 0.04 -1.37 -5.76
N HIS A 233 -0.15 -1.83 -7.00
CA HIS A 233 -1.28 -1.41 -7.84
C HIS A 233 -2.62 -1.85 -7.26
N GLU A 234 -2.70 -3.11 -6.80
CA GLU A 234 -3.88 -3.66 -6.14
C GLU A 234 -4.22 -2.89 -4.86
N THR A 235 -3.21 -2.58 -4.04
CA THR A 235 -3.42 -1.83 -2.80
C THR A 235 -3.81 -0.38 -3.06
N LEU A 236 -3.26 0.26 -4.10
CA LEU A 236 -3.71 1.59 -4.52
C LEU A 236 -5.19 1.56 -4.92
N LYS A 237 -5.60 0.54 -5.66
CA LYS A 237 -6.99 0.32 -6.06
C LYS A 237 -7.91 0.11 -4.85
N GLU A 238 -7.47 -0.70 -3.89
CA GLU A 238 -8.17 -0.94 -2.62
C GLU A 238 -8.34 0.35 -1.82
N LEU A 239 -7.29 1.15 -1.68
CA LEU A 239 -7.28 2.34 -0.83
C LEU A 239 -7.99 3.56 -1.44
N LEU A 240 -7.98 3.69 -2.77
CA LEU A 240 -8.60 4.80 -3.50
C LEU A 240 -10.02 4.49 -3.98
N GLY A 241 -10.35 3.20 -4.16
CA GLY A 241 -11.54 2.76 -4.87
C GLY A 241 -11.34 2.74 -6.39
N GLU A 242 -12.12 1.90 -7.07
CA GLU A 242 -12.05 1.65 -8.53
C GLU A 242 -12.04 2.93 -9.36
N GLU A 243 -12.91 3.87 -9.01
CA GLU A 243 -13.16 5.07 -9.79
C GLU A 243 -11.99 6.05 -9.76
N VAL A 244 -11.52 6.37 -8.55
CA VAL A 244 -10.38 7.27 -8.34
C VAL A 244 -9.08 6.64 -8.81
N ALA A 245 -8.91 5.34 -8.59
CA ALA A 245 -7.73 4.59 -9.05
C ALA A 245 -7.58 4.66 -10.57
N GLY A 246 -8.67 4.73 -11.34
CA GLY A 246 -8.65 4.92 -12.79
C GLY A 246 -7.93 6.20 -13.24
N PHE A 247 -7.83 7.22 -12.39
CA PHE A 247 -7.13 8.48 -12.66
C PHE A 247 -5.67 8.48 -12.20
N VAL A 248 -5.23 7.46 -11.45
CA VAL A 248 -3.85 7.34 -10.97
C VAL A 248 -3.11 6.31 -11.81
N SER A 249 -1.98 6.69 -12.40
CA SER A 249 -1.14 5.77 -13.16
C SER A 249 0.30 5.81 -12.68
N MET A 250 0.90 4.65 -12.46
CA MET A 250 2.32 4.54 -12.12
C MET A 250 3.13 4.28 -13.39
N LYS A 251 4.20 5.04 -13.59
CA LYS A 251 5.06 4.94 -14.78
C LYS A 251 6.51 4.80 -14.37
N LEU A 252 7.20 3.82 -14.95
CA LEU A 252 8.64 3.69 -14.78
C LEU A 252 9.33 4.90 -15.42
N SER A 253 10.14 5.61 -14.65
CA SER A 253 10.94 6.76 -15.11
C SER A 253 12.38 6.49 -14.77
N LYS A 254 13.17 6.09 -15.78
CA LYS A 254 14.57 5.73 -15.58
C LYS A 254 15.45 6.97 -15.48
N ASP A 255 16.51 6.84 -14.68
CA ASP A 255 17.62 7.79 -14.61
C ASP A 255 17.20 9.22 -14.16
N GLY A 256 16.54 9.28 -13.00
CA GLY A 256 16.25 10.56 -12.36
C GLY A 256 17.52 11.37 -12.00
N SER A 257 18.63 10.69 -11.70
CA SER A 257 19.91 11.32 -11.35
C SER A 257 20.65 11.94 -12.54
N GLY A 258 20.61 11.31 -13.72
CA GLY A 258 21.27 11.80 -14.93
C GLY A 258 20.32 12.66 -15.75
N ILE A 259 19.40 12.03 -16.48
CA ILE A 259 18.41 12.73 -17.33
C ILE A 259 17.59 13.74 -16.53
N GLY A 260 17.12 13.38 -15.33
CA GLY A 260 16.34 14.29 -14.49
C GLY A 260 17.10 15.56 -14.08
N ALA A 261 18.38 15.42 -13.72
CA ALA A 261 19.24 16.57 -13.42
C ALA A 261 19.47 17.47 -14.65
N ALA A 262 19.67 16.87 -15.83
CA ALA A 262 19.82 17.60 -17.08
C ALA A 262 18.54 18.38 -17.46
N LEU A 263 17.36 17.77 -17.28
CA LEU A 263 16.07 18.43 -17.53
C LEU A 263 15.81 19.57 -16.54
N LEU A 264 16.17 19.40 -15.26
CA LEU A 264 16.11 20.48 -14.28
C LEU A 264 17.02 21.64 -14.66
N ALA A 265 18.25 21.37 -15.09
CA ALA A 265 19.18 22.39 -15.58
C ALA A 265 18.62 23.11 -16.82
N ALA A 266 18.05 22.37 -17.78
CA ALA A 266 17.43 22.94 -18.97
C ALA A 266 16.23 23.85 -18.63
N SER A 267 15.36 23.44 -17.70
CA SER A 267 14.21 24.24 -17.27
C SER A 267 14.57 25.55 -16.56
N HIS A 268 15.82 25.68 -16.09
CA HIS A 268 16.38 26.89 -15.48
C HIS A 268 17.43 27.56 -16.38
N SER A 269 17.44 27.22 -17.67
CA SER A 269 18.34 27.80 -18.65
C SER A 269 18.20 29.32 -18.71
N ALA A 270 19.32 30.02 -18.80
CA ALA A 270 19.36 31.47 -19.02
C ALA A 270 18.92 31.86 -20.45
N TYR A 271 18.87 30.89 -21.37
CA TYR A 271 18.45 31.08 -22.74
C TYR A 271 16.94 30.78 -22.83
N LYS A 272 16.15 31.81 -23.13
CA LYS A 272 14.73 31.68 -23.48
C LYS A 272 14.63 31.31 -24.97
N GLU A 273 13.72 30.40 -25.28
CA GLU A 273 13.27 30.13 -26.66
C GLU A 273 12.67 31.39 -27.31
#